data_AF-A0A063ZF85-F1
#
_entry.id   AF-A0A063ZF85-F1
#
_cell.length_a   1.000
_cell.length_b   1.000
_cell.length_c   1.000
_cell.angle_alpha   90.00
_cell.angle_beta   90.00
_cell.angle_gamma   90.00
#
_symmetry.space_group_name_H-M   'P 1'
#
loop_
_entity.id
_entity.type
_entity.pdbx_description
1 polymer ?
#
loop_
_entity_poly.entity_id
_entity_poly.type
_entity_poly.pdbx_seq_one_letter_code
_entity_poly.pdbx_strand_id
1 'polypeptide(L)'
;MLHTREIVQKLWDAQGYGNLAVWSDGTTAVIAPGENPERDGKAPLAVFKPIPLVAGFPLLDFATHDTALLEHIEATIREAGGEIERED
;
A
#
# COMPACT_ATOMS: atom_id res chain seq x y z
N MET A 1 -9.40 -8.35 5.65
CA MET A 1 -8.91 -7.25 6.49
C MET A 1 -7.56 -6.83 5.94
N LEU A 2 -7.23 -5.53 5.94
CA LEU A 2 -5.93 -5.05 5.47
C LEU A 2 -4.90 -5.12 6.60
N HIS A 3 -3.66 -5.48 6.27
CA HIS A 3 -2.55 -5.53 7.20
C HIS A 3 -1.43 -4.59 6.74
N THR A 4 -0.98 -3.69 7.62
CA THR A 4 -0.01 -2.64 7.27
C THR A 4 1.29 -3.23 6.72
N ARG A 5 1.84 -4.26 7.39
CA ARG A 5 3.10 -4.91 6.97
C ARG A 5 2.98 -5.65 5.64
N GLU A 6 1.83 -6.26 5.36
CA GLU A 6 1.58 -6.89 4.06
C GLU A 6 1.52 -5.85 2.93
N ILE A 7 0.96 -4.66 3.19
CA ILE A 7 0.99 -3.56 2.22
C ILE A 7 2.43 -3.10 1.98
N VAL A 8 3.26 -2.97 3.03
CA VAL A 8 4.68 -2.62 2.88
C VAL A 8 5.42 -3.67 2.04
N GLN A 9 5.19 -4.96 2.27
CA GLN A 9 5.75 -6.04 1.43
C GLN A 9 5.33 -5.87 -0.03
N LYS A 10 4.05 -5.64 -0.29
CA LYS A 10 3.54 -5.45 -1.66
C LYS A 10 4.08 -4.18 -2.32
N LEU A 11 4.31 -3.11 -1.56
CA LEU A 11 5.01 -1.91 -2.06
C LEU A 11 6.44 -2.24 -2.44
N TRP A 12 7.15 -2.99 -1.57
CA TRP A 12 8.50 -3.45 -1.84
C TRP A 12 8.58 -4.23 -3.14
N ASP A 13 7.65 -5.16 -3.38
CA ASP A 13 7.61 -5.98 -4.59
C ASP A 13 7.20 -5.17 -5.84
N ALA A 14 6.37 -4.13 -5.67
CA ALA A 14 5.89 -3.28 -6.75
C ALA A 14 6.91 -2.21 -7.19
N GLN A 15 7.99 -1.99 -6.44
CA GLN A 15 8.98 -0.96 -6.76
C GLN A 15 9.59 -1.19 -8.15
N GLY A 16 9.56 -0.15 -9.00
CA GLY A 16 10.03 -0.24 -10.38
C GLY A 16 9.03 -0.85 -11.37
N TYR A 17 7.87 -1.36 -10.92
CA TYR A 17 6.86 -1.98 -11.78
C TYR A 17 5.55 -1.18 -11.91
N GLY A 18 5.25 -0.27 -10.96
CA GLY A 18 4.08 0.59 -11.04
C GLY A 18 3.66 1.17 -9.70
N ASN A 19 2.42 1.65 -9.62
CA ASN A 19 1.79 2.05 -8.36
C ASN A 19 1.01 0.87 -7.76
N LEU A 20 0.87 0.82 -6.43
CA LEU A 20 0.08 -0.19 -5.76
C LEU A 20 -1.32 0.35 -5.44
N ALA A 21 -2.33 -0.15 -6.14
CA ALA A 21 -3.73 0.09 -5.80
C ALA A 21 -4.18 -0.91 -4.71
N VAL A 22 -4.92 -0.42 -3.71
CA VAL A 22 -5.41 -1.19 -2.56
C VAL A 22 -6.92 -1.00 -2.42
N TRP A 23 -7.68 -2.09 -2.35
CA TRP A 23 -9.14 -2.09 -2.19
C TRP A 23 -9.56 -2.49 -0.78
N SER A 24 -10.81 -2.16 -0.42
CA SER A 24 -11.36 -2.41 0.91
C SER A 24 -11.57 -3.88 1.26
N ASP A 25 -11.59 -4.77 0.27
CA ASP A 25 -11.68 -6.21 0.45
C ASP A 25 -10.32 -6.86 0.78
N GLY A 26 -9.24 -6.09 0.80
CA GLY A 26 -7.87 -6.59 0.97
C GLY A 26 -7.12 -6.83 -0.34
N THR A 27 -7.80 -6.73 -1.48
CA THR A 27 -7.18 -6.93 -2.78
C THR A 27 -6.20 -5.81 -3.10
N THR A 28 -5.11 -6.17 -3.79
CA THR A 28 -4.11 -5.23 -4.28
C THR A 28 -3.73 -5.53 -5.72
N ALA A 29 -3.36 -4.50 -6.48
CA ALA A 29 -2.84 -4.67 -7.84
C ALA A 29 -1.75 -3.63 -8.14
N VAL A 30 -0.75 -4.04 -8.93
CA VAL A 30 0.20 -3.10 -9.54
C VAL A 30 -0.45 -2.52 -10.79
N ILE A 31 -0.49 -1.20 -10.88
CA ILE A 31 -1.10 -0.46 -11.98
C ILE A 31 -0.11 0.50 -12.62
N ALA A 32 -0.34 0.86 -13.87
CA ALA A 32 0.51 1.85 -14.53
C ALA A 32 0.27 3.26 -13.95
N PRO A 33 1.27 4.16 -13.99
CA PRO A 33 1.09 5.53 -13.52
C PRO A 33 -0.04 6.26 -14.26
N GLY A 34 -0.99 6.82 -13.51
CA GLY A 34 -2.12 7.58 -14.06
C GLY A 34 -3.35 6.73 -14.42
N GLU A 35 -3.30 5.41 -14.22
CA GLU A 35 -4.48 4.57 -14.32
C GLU A 35 -5.43 4.78 -13.12
N ASN A 36 -6.73 4.74 -13.42
CA ASN A 36 -7.80 4.72 -12.43
C ASN A 36 -8.48 3.34 -12.48
N PRO A 37 -7.93 2.32 -11.79
CA PRO A 37 -8.49 0.98 -11.86
C PRO A 37 -9.84 0.93 -11.13
N GLU A 38 -10.76 0.13 -11.65
CA GLU A 38 -12.00 -0.23 -10.97
C GLU A 38 -12.06 -1.74 -10.80
N ARG A 39 -12.60 -2.18 -9.66
CA ARG A 39 -12.86 -3.59 -9.37
C ARG A 39 -14.29 -3.72 -8.85
N ASP A 40 -15.10 -4.52 -9.54
CA ASP A 40 -16.53 -4.68 -9.24
C ASP A 40 -17.28 -3.33 -9.09
N GLY A 41 -16.92 -2.35 -9.95
CA GLY A 41 -17.47 -0.99 -9.92
C GLY A 41 -17.00 -0.14 -8.75
N LYS A 42 -15.97 -0.57 -8.00
CA LYS A 42 -15.39 0.16 -6.87
C LYS A 42 -13.97 0.63 -7.20
N ALA A 43 -13.72 1.91 -6.94
CA ALA A 43 -12.38 2.47 -6.93
C ALA A 43 -11.55 1.89 -5.77
N PRO A 44 -10.20 1.88 -5.89
CA PRO A 44 -9.34 1.56 -4.76
C PRO A 44 -9.51 2.59 -3.63
N LEU A 45 -9.26 2.16 -2.38
CA LEU A 45 -9.15 3.05 -1.23
C LEU A 45 -7.94 3.98 -1.37
N ALA A 46 -6.83 3.44 -1.86
CA ALA A 46 -5.59 4.18 -2.02
C ALA A 46 -4.78 3.65 -3.21
N VAL A 47 -4.00 4.56 -3.81
CA VAL A 47 -2.97 4.24 -4.80
C VAL A 47 -1.65 4.78 -4.29
N PHE A 48 -0.78 3.89 -3.84
CA PHE A 48 0.52 4.23 -3.30
C PHE A 48 1.60 4.21 -4.38
N LYS A 49 2.59 5.10 -4.24
CA LYS A 49 3.77 5.14 -5.10
C LYS A 49 4.92 4.44 -4.39
N PRO A 50 5.36 3.24 -4.83
CA PRO A 50 6.39 2.48 -4.13
C PRO A 50 7.73 3.19 -3.99
N ILE A 51 8.27 3.74 -5.09
CA ILE A 51 9.62 4.35 -5.10
C ILE A 51 9.83 5.37 -3.98
N PRO A 52 8.98 6.40 -3.80
CA PRO A 52 9.17 7.37 -2.73
C PRO A 52 8.93 6.79 -1.32
N LEU A 53 8.26 5.64 -1.19
CA LEU A 53 7.90 5.06 0.10
C LEU A 53 8.89 4.02 0.60
N VAL A 54 9.44 3.16 -0.28
CA VAL A 54 10.23 2.00 0.15
C VAL A 54 11.63 1.91 -0.44
N ALA A 55 11.94 2.61 -1.55
CA ALA A 55 13.24 2.48 -2.23
C ALA A 55 14.41 3.10 -1.43
N GLY A 56 14.12 3.91 -0.41
CA GLY A 56 15.13 4.49 0.48
C GLY A 56 15.63 3.55 1.57
N PHE A 57 14.93 2.43 1.83
CA PHE A 57 15.33 1.47 2.85
C PHE A 57 16.33 0.44 2.29
N PRO A 58 17.35 0.06 3.06
CA PRO A 58 18.38 -0.87 2.57
C PRO A 58 17.89 -2.32 2.53
N LEU A 59 16.91 -2.69 3.36
CA LEU A 59 16.25 -3.99 3.38
C LEU A 59 14.77 -3.81 3.70
N LEU A 60 13.96 -4.77 3.26
CA LEU A 60 12.53 -4.85 3.59
C LEU A 60 12.28 -4.75 5.09
N ASP A 61 13.12 -5.39 5.91
CA ASP A 61 12.93 -5.44 7.36
C ASP A 61 12.99 -4.05 8.02
N PHE A 62 13.74 -3.11 7.43
CA PHE A 62 13.70 -1.72 7.89
C PHE A 62 12.40 -1.03 7.51
N ALA A 63 11.86 -1.30 6.32
CA ALA A 63 10.59 -0.71 5.89
C ALA A 63 9.40 -1.26 6.69
N THR A 64 9.37 -2.56 7.01
CA THR A 64 8.28 -3.19 7.78
C THR A 64 8.27 -2.79 9.26
N HIS A 65 9.34 -2.16 9.76
CA HIS A 65 9.48 -1.66 11.12
C HIS A 65 9.56 -0.13 11.20
N ASP A 66 9.50 0.60 10.07
CA ASP A 66 9.54 2.05 10.07
C ASP A 66 8.19 2.64 10.51
N THR A 67 8.16 3.20 11.72
CA THR A 67 6.93 3.74 12.32
C THR A 67 6.25 4.78 11.44
N ALA A 68 7.03 5.66 10.79
CA ALA A 68 6.47 6.74 9.97
C ALA A 68 5.79 6.19 8.70
N LEU A 69 6.42 5.23 8.03
CA LEU A 69 5.83 4.53 6.88
C LEU A 69 4.56 3.77 7.27
N LEU A 70 4.58 3.04 8.38
CA LEU A 70 3.42 2.29 8.87
C LEU A 70 2.25 3.23 9.19
N GLU A 71 2.50 4.31 9.92
CA GLU A 71 1.49 5.32 10.24
C GLU A 71 0.95 6.02 9.00
N HIS A 72 1.80 6.34 8.02
CA HIS A 72 1.37 6.94 6.77
C HIS A 72 0.40 6.04 6.00
N ILE A 73 0.72 4.75 5.85
CA ILE A 73 -0.15 3.78 5.17
C ILE A 73 -1.48 3.65 5.91
N GLU A 74 -1.43 3.50 7.22
CA GLU A 74 -2.62 3.35 8.05
C GLU A 74 -3.54 4.57 8.01
N ALA A 75 -2.97 5.77 8.13
CA ALA A 75 -3.73 7.01 8.03
C ALA A 75 -4.40 7.12 6.66
N THR A 76 -3.65 6.88 5.58
CA THR A 76 -4.17 6.94 4.21
C THR A 76 -5.37 6.00 4.01
N ILE A 77 -5.28 4.77 4.52
CA ILE A 77 -6.38 3.79 4.40
C ILE A 77 -7.58 4.18 5.27
N ARG A 78 -7.36 4.60 6.53
CA ARG A 78 -8.44 4.99 7.46
C ARG A 78 -9.17 6.25 6.99
N GLU A 79 -8.45 7.24 6.48
CA GLU A 79 -9.03 8.46 5.89
C GLU A 79 -9.89 8.16 4.65
N ALA A 80 -9.54 7.13 3.89
CA ALA A 80 -10.34 6.62 2.78
C ALA A 80 -11.56 5.77 3.22
N GLY A 81 -11.78 5.59 4.53
CA GLY A 81 -12.87 4.79 5.08
C GLY A 81 -12.60 3.29 5.12
N GLY A 82 -11.34 2.87 4.98
CA GLY A 82 -10.92 1.48 5.12
C GLY A 82 -10.56 1.07 6.54
N GLU A 83 -10.63 -0.23 6.81
CA GLU A 83 -10.17 -0.84 8.06
C GLU A 83 -8.80 -1.50 7.84
N ILE A 84 -7.85 -1.25 8.73
CA ILE A 84 -6.48 -1.74 8.65
C ILE A 84 -5.87 -1.94 10.04
N GLU A 85 -5.18 -3.07 10.19
CA GLU A 85 -4.48 -3.48 11.40
C GLU A 85 -2.97 -3.61 11.18
N ARG A 86 -2.22 -3.46 12.26
CA ARG A 86 -0.75 -3.52 12.24
C ARG A 86 -0.20 -4.94 12.48
N GLU A 87 -0.96 -5.82 13.13
CA GLU A 87 -0.61 -7.22 13.46
C GLU A 87 -1.06 -8.20 12.36
N ASP A 88 -0.40 -9.34 12.10
CA ASP A 88 0.80 -9.95 12.73
C ASP A 88 2.07 -9.78 11.85
#